data_AF-A0A967T600-F1
#
_entry.id   AF-A0A967T600-F1
#
_cell.length_a   1.000
_cell.length_b   1.000
_cell.length_c   1.000
_cell.angle_alpha   90.00
_cell.angle_beta   90.00
_cell.angle_gamma   90.00
#
_symmetry.space_group_name_H-M   'P 1'
#
loop_
_entity.id
_entity.type
_entity.pdbx_description
1 polymer ?
#
loop_
_entity_poly.entity_id
_entity_poly.type
_entity_poly.pdbx_seq_one_letter_code
_entity_poly.pdbx_strand_id
1 'polypeptide(L)'
;KNALGITAFPELIRGKHNFEVSVQDVNGNASSKEFELVVADGFDVIVYGNYPNPFSEHTIFSYFVQLNDDLDEFEIRIYTVSGRLIKVIDSDLNNPINAVDGGAKRKGYNELIWDGTDRDGDQVANGVYFAIVRATYEGETIEKTLKVARLR
;
A
#
# COMPACT_ATOMS: atom_id res chain seq x y z
N LYS A 1 -11.54 -2.97 -43.64
CA LYS A 1 -12.00 -3.49 -42.33
C LYS A 1 -12.89 -2.42 -41.73
N ASN A 2 -14.18 -2.72 -41.51
CA ASN A 2 -15.06 -1.82 -40.76
C ASN A 2 -14.74 -2.01 -39.27
N ALA A 3 -14.51 -0.92 -38.55
CA ALA A 3 -14.22 -0.95 -37.12
C ALA A 3 -15.17 0.01 -36.41
N LEU A 4 -15.77 -0.47 -35.33
CA LEU A 4 -16.61 0.31 -34.42
C LEU A 4 -15.94 0.28 -33.05
N GLY A 5 -15.61 1.44 -32.50
CA GLY A 5 -15.12 1.58 -31.13
C GLY A 5 -16.29 1.86 -30.19
N ILE A 6 -16.34 1.14 -29.07
CA ILE A 6 -17.29 1.39 -27.99
C ILE A 6 -16.46 1.68 -26.73
N THR A 7 -16.71 2.82 -26.09
CA THR A 7 -16.11 3.18 -24.80
C THR A 7 -17.24 3.38 -23.80
N ALA A 8 -17.15 2.69 -22.67
CA ALA A 8 -18.11 2.79 -21.57
C ALA A 8 -17.38 2.83 -20.23
N PHE A 9 -17.96 3.53 -19.25
CA PHE A 9 -17.41 3.70 -17.90
C PHE A 9 -18.47 3.27 -16.87
N PRO A 10 -18.79 1.97 -16.79
CA PRO A 10 -19.75 1.49 -15.79
C PRO A 10 -19.15 1.57 -14.38
N GLU A 11 -19.95 1.98 -13.41
CA GLU A 11 -19.61 1.77 -12.00
C GLU A 11 -19.84 0.29 -11.68
N LEU A 12 -18.77 -0.42 -11.33
CA LEU A 12 -18.82 -1.85 -11.03
C LEU A 12 -18.56 -2.10 -9.55
N ILE A 13 -19.43 -2.87 -8.93
CA ILE A 13 -19.19 -3.38 -7.58
C ILE A 13 -18.12 -4.49 -7.61
N ARG A 14 -17.50 -4.78 -6.47
CA ARG A 14 -16.57 -5.91 -6.34
C ARG A 14 -17.16 -7.24 -6.82
N GLY A 15 -16.32 -8.07 -7.45
CA GLY A 15 -16.66 -9.45 -7.80
C GLY A 15 -16.53 -9.78 -9.29
N LYS A 16 -17.08 -10.94 -9.67
CA LYS A 16 -17.09 -11.41 -11.05
C LYS A 16 -18.23 -10.76 -11.82
N HIS A 17 -17.91 -10.19 -12.97
CA HIS A 17 -18.85 -9.63 -13.92
C HIS A 17 -18.70 -10.32 -15.27
N ASN A 18 -19.83 -10.61 -15.90
CA ASN A 18 -19.86 -11.09 -17.27
C ASN A 18 -20.29 -9.95 -18.18
N PHE A 19 -19.46 -9.64 -19.15
CA PHE A 19 -19.78 -8.68 -20.20
C PHE A 19 -20.09 -9.42 -21.49
N GLU A 20 -21.11 -8.96 -22.18
CA GLU A 20 -21.49 -9.42 -23.51
C GLU A 20 -21.45 -8.24 -24.48
N VAL A 21 -20.82 -8.45 -25.64
CA VAL A 21 -20.93 -7.55 -26.78
C VAL A 21 -21.71 -8.27 -27.87
N SER A 22 -22.85 -7.69 -28.27
CA SER A 22 -23.69 -8.22 -29.35
C SER A 22 -23.77 -7.23 -30.50
N VAL A 23 -23.71 -7.75 -31.73
CA VAL A 23 -23.85 -6.99 -32.98
C VAL A 23 -24.89 -7.65 -33.87
N GLN A 24 -25.71 -6.85 -34.55
CA GLN A 24 -26.75 -7.32 -35.47
C GLN A 24 -26.68 -6.55 -36.79
N ASP A 25 -26.85 -7.24 -37.92
CA ASP A 25 -26.97 -6.61 -39.23
C ASP A 25 -28.44 -6.29 -39.60
N VAL A 26 -28.63 -5.56 -40.70
CA VAL A 26 -29.97 -5.16 -41.19
C VAL A 26 -30.83 -6.34 -41.65
N ASN A 27 -30.23 -7.52 -41.84
CA ASN A 27 -30.90 -8.75 -42.23
C ASN A 27 -31.26 -9.61 -41.00
N GLY A 28 -30.95 -9.14 -39.80
CA GLY A 28 -31.25 -9.81 -38.55
C GLY A 28 -30.18 -10.82 -38.09
N ASN A 29 -29.08 -10.97 -38.80
CA ASN A 29 -27.98 -11.85 -38.36
C ASN A 29 -27.28 -11.22 -37.17
N ALA A 30 -27.26 -11.93 -36.04
CA ALA A 30 -26.63 -11.48 -34.81
C ALA A 30 -25.41 -12.35 -34.46
N SER A 31 -24.43 -11.74 -33.80
CA SER A 31 -23.29 -12.43 -33.21
C SER A 31 -22.96 -11.77 -31.88
N SER A 32 -22.64 -12.56 -30.87
CA SER A 32 -22.21 -12.04 -29.57
C SER A 32 -20.94 -12.70 -29.07
N LYS A 33 -20.26 -12.01 -28.16
CA LYS A 33 -19.07 -12.50 -27.48
C LYS A 33 -19.09 -12.11 -26.01
N GLU A 34 -18.86 -13.11 -25.18
CA GLU A 34 -18.76 -12.97 -23.73
C GLU A 34 -17.30 -12.88 -23.28
N PHE A 35 -17.07 -12.14 -22.20
CA PHE A 35 -15.82 -12.17 -21.44
C PHE A 35 -16.09 -11.95 -19.95
N GLU A 36 -15.31 -12.65 -19.12
CA GLU A 36 -15.34 -12.48 -17.67
C GLU A 36 -14.36 -11.38 -17.27
N LEU A 37 -14.84 -10.41 -16.50
CA LEU A 37 -14.04 -9.40 -15.82
C LEU A 37 -14.16 -9.63 -14.32
N VAL A 38 -13.03 -9.77 -13.63
CA VAL A 38 -13.00 -9.80 -12.16
C VAL A 38 -12.61 -8.41 -11.69
N VAL A 39 -13.56 -7.71 -11.07
CA VAL A 39 -13.29 -6.46 -10.37
C VAL A 39 -12.76 -6.83 -9.00
N ALA A 40 -11.43 -6.86 -8.90
CA ALA A 40 -10.75 -7.07 -7.64
C ALA A 40 -10.84 -5.80 -6.80
N ASP A 41 -11.48 -5.95 -5.66
CA ASP A 41 -11.52 -4.98 -4.58
C ASP A 41 -10.64 -5.56 -3.49
N GLY A 42 -9.61 -4.84 -3.11
CA GLY A 42 -8.62 -5.38 -2.19
C GLY A 42 -7.49 -4.41 -1.99
N PHE A 43 -7.82 -3.20 -1.51
CA PHE A 43 -6.85 -2.44 -0.76
C PHE A 43 -6.36 -3.33 0.38
N ASP A 44 -5.11 -3.78 0.28
CA ASP A 44 -4.42 -4.45 1.37
C ASP A 44 -2.97 -4.01 1.39
N VAL A 45 -2.38 -4.10 2.57
CA VAL A 45 -0.97 -3.86 2.79
C VAL A 45 -0.37 -5.07 3.47
N ILE A 46 0.50 -5.78 2.76
CA ILE A 46 1.32 -6.83 3.35
C ILE A 46 2.55 -6.19 3.94
N VAL A 47 2.79 -6.36 5.24
CA VAL A 47 4.06 -5.96 5.85
C VAL A 47 4.92 -7.19 6.07
N TYR A 48 6.09 -7.22 5.44
CA TYR A 48 7.02 -8.35 5.50
C TYR A 48 7.81 -8.37 6.80
N GLY A 49 8.00 -7.22 7.43
CA GLY A 49 8.79 -7.09 8.65
C GLY A 49 9.67 -5.87 8.63
N ASN A 50 10.64 -5.88 9.53
CA ASN A 50 11.76 -4.96 9.51
C ASN A 50 13.08 -5.74 9.51
N TYR A 51 14.09 -5.26 8.78
CA TYR A 51 15.43 -5.85 8.75
C TYR A 51 16.51 -4.76 8.74
N PRO A 52 17.57 -4.89 9.55
CA PRO A 52 17.80 -5.94 10.56
C PRO A 52 16.82 -5.85 11.75
N ASN A 53 16.58 -6.97 12.43
CA ASN A 53 15.83 -7.04 13.69
C ASN A 53 16.38 -8.17 14.58
N PRO A 54 17.02 -7.89 15.73
CA PRO A 54 17.28 -6.56 16.28
C PRO A 54 18.20 -5.71 15.39
N PHE A 55 18.05 -4.38 15.46
CA PHE A 55 18.94 -3.43 14.77
C PHE A 55 19.81 -2.63 15.74
N SER A 56 20.97 -2.15 15.26
CA SER A 56 21.88 -1.30 16.03
C SER A 56 21.77 0.18 15.64
N GLU A 57 21.98 0.47 14.36
CA GLU A 57 22.01 1.83 13.79
C GLU A 57 20.72 2.19 13.08
N HIS A 58 20.22 1.32 12.19
CA HIS A 58 18.96 1.54 11.47
C HIS A 58 18.28 0.22 11.11
N THR A 59 16.99 0.29 10.80
CA THR A 59 16.21 -0.83 10.27
C THR A 59 15.36 -0.37 9.09
N ILE A 60 15.04 -1.29 8.18
CA ILE A 60 14.22 -1.05 6.99
C ILE A 60 12.91 -1.80 7.18
N PHE A 61 11.78 -1.11 7.10
CA PHE A 61 10.44 -1.69 7.01
C PHE A 61 10.12 -2.00 5.56
N SER A 62 9.83 -3.26 5.24
CA SER A 62 9.45 -3.68 3.88
C SER A 62 7.97 -4.04 3.84
N TYR A 63 7.26 -3.52 2.85
CA TYR A 63 5.82 -3.75 2.67
C TYR A 63 5.42 -3.75 1.20
N PHE A 64 4.26 -4.34 0.91
CA PHE A 64 3.67 -4.40 -0.41
C PHE A 64 2.25 -3.85 -0.37
N VAL A 65 1.98 -2.85 -1.20
CA VAL A 65 0.65 -2.24 -1.37
C VAL A 65 -0.05 -2.94 -2.53
N GLN A 66 -1.12 -3.67 -2.21
CA GLN A 66 -1.97 -4.32 -3.22
C GLN A 66 -3.01 -3.32 -3.71
N LEU A 67 -2.63 -2.51 -4.69
CA LEU A 67 -3.52 -1.56 -5.34
C LEU A 67 -3.19 -1.43 -6.83
N ASN A 68 -4.17 -0.95 -7.60
CA ASN A 68 -3.96 -0.52 -8.97
C ASN A 68 -3.48 0.94 -9.06
N ASP A 69 -3.53 1.68 -7.95
CA ASP A 69 -3.10 3.08 -7.81
C ASP A 69 -2.29 3.30 -6.52
N ASP A 70 -1.72 4.49 -6.33
CA ASP A 70 -0.98 4.85 -5.12
C ASP A 70 -1.94 5.17 -3.94
N LEU A 71 -1.41 5.11 -2.72
CA LEU A 71 -2.15 5.41 -1.49
C LEU A 71 -2.42 6.92 -1.32
N ASP A 72 -3.55 7.25 -0.70
CA ASP A 72 -3.86 8.63 -0.29
C ASP A 72 -2.96 9.05 0.88
N GLU A 73 -2.88 8.21 1.91
CA GLU A 73 -2.06 8.44 3.11
C GLU A 73 -1.28 7.18 3.47
N PHE A 74 -0.04 7.37 3.93
CA PHE A 74 0.78 6.30 4.47
C PHE A 74 1.71 6.84 5.56
N GLU A 75 1.77 6.14 6.70
CA GLU A 75 2.70 6.45 7.78
C GLU A 75 3.09 5.19 8.57
N ILE A 76 4.29 5.21 9.16
CA ILE A 76 4.72 4.26 10.18
C ILE A 76 4.89 5.01 11.50
N ARG A 77 4.10 4.64 12.50
CA ARG A 77 4.16 5.23 13.84
C ARG A 77 4.91 4.30 14.79
N ILE A 78 5.95 4.82 15.44
CA ILE A 78 6.77 4.05 16.37
C ILE A 78 6.42 4.40 17.81
N TYR A 79 6.14 3.37 18.61
CA TYR A 79 5.73 3.46 20.00
C TYR A 79 6.69 2.70 20.91
N THR A 80 6.87 3.22 22.12
CA THR A 80 7.45 2.44 23.23
C THR A 80 6.48 1.36 23.72
N VAL A 81 6.97 0.38 24.48
CA VAL A 81 6.13 -0.63 25.14
C VAL A 81 5.06 -0.07 26.08
N SER A 82 5.24 1.15 26.60
CA SER A 82 4.23 1.84 27.41
C SER A 82 3.19 2.60 26.59
N GLY A 83 3.23 2.53 25.25
CA GLY A 83 2.29 3.19 24.35
C GLY A 83 2.61 4.65 24.04
N ARG A 84 3.76 5.17 24.48
CA ARG A 84 4.20 6.52 24.09
C ARG A 84 4.66 6.53 22.64
N LEU A 85 4.02 7.33 21.79
CA LEU A 85 4.45 7.63 20.42
C LEU A 85 5.78 8.37 20.45
N ILE A 86 6.79 7.90 19.74
CA ILE A 86 8.13 8.49 19.72
C ILE A 86 8.56 8.96 18.33
N LYS A 87 8.05 8.37 17.25
CA LYS A 87 8.38 8.75 15.87
C LYS A 87 7.17 8.54 14.97
N VAL A 88 7.02 9.39 13.96
CA VAL A 88 6.15 9.16 12.80
C VAL A 88 7.06 9.25 11.58
N ILE A 89 6.97 8.26 10.70
CA ILE A 89 7.70 8.18 9.44
C ILE A 89 6.65 8.21 8.34
N ASP A 90 6.55 9.32 7.61
CA ASP A 90 5.62 9.49 6.50
C ASP A 90 6.36 9.91 5.22
N SER A 91 5.63 9.95 4.10
CA SER A 91 6.17 10.33 2.79
C SER A 91 6.34 11.83 2.59
N ASP A 92 5.63 12.65 3.37
CA ASP A 92 5.43 14.07 3.08
C ASP A 92 6.40 14.96 3.86
N LEU A 93 7.00 14.44 4.94
CA LEU A 93 8.03 15.09 5.73
C LEU A 93 9.42 14.92 5.12
N ASN A 94 9.70 15.63 4.01
CA ASN A 94 11.02 16.18 3.62
C ASN A 94 12.29 15.36 3.93
N ASN A 95 12.26 14.02 3.86
CA ASN A 95 13.43 13.21 4.17
C ASN A 95 13.70 12.15 3.10
N PRO A 96 14.51 12.48 2.07
CA PRO A 96 14.84 11.56 0.97
C PRO A 96 15.62 10.31 1.40
N ILE A 97 16.05 10.24 2.66
CA ILE A 97 16.75 9.08 3.23
C ILE A 97 15.82 7.91 3.52
N ASN A 98 14.50 8.14 3.61
CA ASN A 98 13.61 7.13 4.15
C ASN A 98 13.01 6.21 3.09
N ALA A 99 12.79 6.65 1.85
CA ALA A 99 12.21 5.80 0.81
C ALA A 99 13.29 5.37 -0.19
N VAL A 100 13.54 4.06 -0.31
CA VAL A 100 14.61 3.53 -1.17
C VAL A 100 14.29 3.69 -2.66
N ASP A 101 13.01 3.79 -3.03
CA ASP A 101 12.59 4.09 -4.41
C ASP A 101 11.18 4.73 -4.45
N GLY A 102 11.09 5.99 -4.87
CA GLY A 102 9.85 6.59 -5.37
C GLY A 102 8.76 7.00 -4.37
N GLY A 103 8.97 6.84 -3.06
CA GLY A 103 8.06 7.34 -2.01
C GLY A 103 7.16 6.28 -1.37
N ALA A 104 6.70 6.52 -0.14
CA ALA A 104 6.03 5.52 0.70
C ALA A 104 4.61 5.12 0.27
N LYS A 105 4.01 5.88 -0.65
CA LYS A 105 2.62 5.71 -1.07
C LYS A 105 2.46 4.80 -2.28
N ARG A 106 3.56 4.35 -2.90
CA ARG A 106 3.49 3.67 -4.19
C ARG A 106 2.78 2.32 -4.08
N LYS A 107 2.04 1.95 -5.12
CA LYS A 107 1.61 0.56 -5.30
C LYS A 107 2.81 -0.38 -5.47
N GLY A 108 2.64 -1.63 -5.07
CA GLY A 108 3.67 -2.65 -5.15
C GLY A 108 4.65 -2.61 -3.98
N TYR A 109 5.90 -2.99 -4.21
CA TYR A 109 6.92 -3.11 -3.17
C TYR A 109 7.49 -1.75 -2.74
N ASN A 110 7.62 -1.56 -1.44
CA ASN A 110 8.14 -0.35 -0.82
C ASN A 110 9.02 -0.66 0.39
N GLU A 111 9.93 0.26 0.67
CA GLU A 111 10.83 0.22 1.82
C GLU A 111 10.88 1.57 2.52
N LEU A 112 10.91 1.53 3.86
CA LEU A 112 11.11 2.72 4.70
C LEU A 112 12.17 2.53 5.77
N ILE A 113 13.10 3.47 5.88
CA ILE A 113 14.18 3.44 6.88
C ILE A 113 13.73 4.13 8.17
N TRP A 114 14.08 3.50 9.31
CA TRP A 114 14.15 4.14 10.61
C TRP A 114 15.58 4.07 11.16
N ASP A 115 16.15 5.23 11.45
CA ASP A 115 17.51 5.46 11.95
C ASP A 115 17.66 5.30 13.48
N GLY A 116 16.64 4.72 14.13
CA GLY A 116 16.65 4.54 15.58
C GLY A 116 16.55 5.85 16.38
N THR A 117 16.06 6.94 15.79
CA THR A 117 15.83 8.20 16.50
C THR A 117 14.36 8.40 16.89
N ASP A 118 14.11 9.20 17.91
CA ASP A 118 12.78 9.73 18.22
C ASP A 118 12.48 11.04 17.44
N ARG A 119 11.40 11.72 17.82
CA ARG A 119 10.94 12.98 17.22
C ARG A 119 11.91 14.14 17.41
N ASP A 120 12.72 14.11 18.47
CA ASP A 120 13.67 15.17 18.81
C ASP A 120 15.04 14.92 18.15
N GLY A 121 15.19 13.77 17.47
CA GLY A 121 16.41 13.35 16.81
C GLY A 121 17.35 12.54 17.73
N ASP A 122 16.92 12.28 18.96
CA ASP A 122 17.71 11.55 19.94
C ASP A 122 17.63 10.04 19.69
N GLN A 123 18.75 9.36 19.90
CA GLN A 123 18.85 7.91 19.74
C GLN A 123 18.05 7.20 20.83
N VAL A 124 17.14 6.31 20.42
CA VAL A 124 16.30 5.54 21.35
C VAL A 124 17.10 4.48 22.11
N ALA A 125 16.73 4.16 23.35
CA ALA A 125 17.46 3.15 24.14
C ALA A 125 17.35 1.73 23.56
N ASN A 126 18.25 0.82 23.98
CA ASN A 126 18.09 -0.61 23.74
C ASN A 126 16.75 -1.09 24.30
N GLY A 127 16.01 -1.88 23.53
CA GLY A 127 14.69 -2.32 23.95
C GLY A 127 13.78 -2.73 22.81
N VAL A 128 12.52 -2.93 23.16
CA VAL A 128 11.44 -3.29 22.23
C VAL A 128 10.56 -2.08 22.00
N TYR A 129 10.17 -1.91 20.74
CA TYR A 129 9.27 -0.90 20.23
C TYR A 129 8.17 -1.55 19.40
N PHE A 130 7.05 -0.86 19.24
CA PHE A 130 5.97 -1.27 18.35
C PHE A 130 5.89 -0.29 17.18
N ALA A 131 5.92 -0.79 15.96
CA ALA A 131 5.66 -0.01 14.76
C ALA A 131 4.24 -0.32 14.28
N ILE A 132 3.44 0.72 14.07
CA ILE A 132 2.11 0.62 13.47
C ILE A 132 2.21 1.22 12.07
N VAL A 133 2.09 0.36 11.07
CA VAL A 133 1.97 0.76 9.66
C VAL A 133 0.50 1.09 9.41
N ARG A 134 0.22 2.31 8.98
CA ARG A 134 -1.12 2.81 8.69
C ARG A 134 -1.16 3.30 7.25
N ALA A 135 -2.07 2.74 6.48
CA ALA A 135 -2.28 3.08 5.07
C ALA A 135 -3.75 3.42 4.85
N THR A 136 -4.03 4.41 4.02
CA THR A 136 -5.39 4.84 3.67
C THR A 136 -5.55 4.92 2.16
N TYR A 137 -6.65 4.39 1.65
CA TYR A 137 -7.06 4.50 0.25
C TYR A 137 -8.58 4.60 0.16
N GLU A 138 -9.10 5.60 -0.55
CA GLU A 138 -10.53 5.86 -0.76
C GLU A 138 -11.36 5.91 0.55
N GLY A 139 -10.73 6.38 1.63
CA GLY A 139 -11.36 6.50 2.96
C GLY A 139 -11.35 5.21 3.80
N GLU A 140 -10.87 4.08 3.27
CA GLU A 140 -10.57 2.89 4.06
C GLU A 140 -9.16 2.98 4.63
N THR A 141 -8.99 2.64 5.92
CA THR A 141 -7.68 2.59 6.58
C THR A 141 -7.35 1.18 7.03
N ILE A 142 -6.15 0.71 6.70
CA ILE A 142 -5.57 -0.54 7.18
C ILE A 142 -4.43 -0.25 8.14
N GLU A 143 -4.43 -0.95 9.27
CA GLU A 143 -3.34 -0.92 10.24
C GLU A 143 -2.71 -2.31 10.42
N LYS A 144 -1.37 -2.37 10.41
CA LYS A 144 -0.60 -3.57 10.74
C LYS A 144 0.43 -3.22 11.80
N THR A 145 0.57 -4.08 12.81
CA THR A 145 1.51 -3.88 13.93
C THR A 145 2.72 -4.79 13.81
N LEU A 146 3.91 -4.25 14.09
CA LEU A 146 5.18 -4.96 14.15
C LEU A 146 5.88 -4.73 15.48
N LYS A 147 6.62 -5.75 15.92
CA LYS A 147 7.54 -5.66 17.06
C LYS A 147 8.95 -5.43 16.55
N VAL A 148 9.57 -4.34 16.97
CA VAL A 148 10.91 -3.93 16.56
C VAL A 148 11.83 -3.97 17.76
N ALA A 149 12.97 -4.65 17.66
CA ALA A 149 13.96 -4.69 18.72
C ALA A 149 15.19 -3.86 18.32
N ARG A 150 15.67 -3.03 19.25
CA ARG A 150 16.94 -2.33 19.13
C ARG A 150 17.96 -2.93 20.10
N LEU A 151 19.14 -3.24 19.60
CA LEU A 151 20.30 -3.69 20.37
C LEU A 151 21.57 -3.05 19.82
N ARG A 152 22.14 -2.12 20.57
CA ARG A 152 23.47 -1.54 20.37
C ARG A 152 24.52 -2.26 21.21
#